data_AF-A0A8J7EAT0-F1
#
_entry.id   AF-A0A8J7EAT0-F1
#
_cell.length_a   1.000
_cell.length_b   1.000
_cell.length_c   1.000
_cell.angle_alpha   90.00
_cell.angle_beta   90.00
_cell.angle_gamma   90.00
#
_symmetry.space_group_name_H-M   'P 1'
#
loop_
_entity.id
_entity.type
_entity.pdbx_description
1 polymer ?
#
loop_
_entity_poly.entity_id
_entity_poly.type
_entity_poly.pdbx_seq_one_letter_code
_entity_poly.pdbx_strand_id
1 'polypeptide(L)' 'MARPKTFSGIDLPARHGDTTVDLPLSATDGVDTNGTIVHRFVDVDYTQRLAPEAILAVLKGWQ' A
#
# COMPACT_ATOMS: atom_id res chain seq x y z
N MET A 1 31.47 -3.20 3.56
CA MET A 1 30.77 -1.89 3.61
C MET A 1 29.48 -2.03 2.81
N ALA A 2 28.32 -1.85 3.44
CA ALA A 2 27.02 -1.93 2.77
C ALA A 2 26.76 -0.66 1.96
N ARG A 3 26.32 -0.81 0.71
CA ARG A 3 26.00 0.31 -0.19
C ARG A 3 24.70 0.98 0.29
N PRO A 4 24.64 2.32 0.44
CA PRO A 4 23.39 2.99 0.77
C PRO A 4 22.39 2.74 -0.37
N LYS A 5 21.17 2.29 -0.02
CA LYS A 5 20.08 2.20 -0.99
C LYS A 5 19.58 3.61 -1.28
N THR A 6 20.14 4.28 -2.28
CA THR A 6 19.59 5.52 -2.81
C THR A 6 18.58 5.21 -3.89
N PHE A 7 17.34 5.68 -3.72
CA PHE A 7 16.42 5.85 -4.84
C PHE A 7 16.86 7.16 -5.53
N SER A 8 17.27 7.07 -6.80
CA SER A 8 17.67 8.21 -7.67
C SER A 8 18.79 9.16 -7.21
N GLY A 9 19.73 8.72 -6.37
CA GLY A 9 20.88 9.55 -5.94
C GLY A 9 20.54 10.61 -4.89
N ILE A 10 19.36 10.54 -4.28
CA ILE A 10 18.96 11.38 -3.16
C ILE A 10 19.37 10.70 -1.86
N ASP A 11 20.10 11.42 -1.02
CA ASP A 11 20.33 11.06 0.38
C ASP A 11 19.06 11.37 1.17
N LEU A 12 18.19 10.36 1.31
CA LEU A 12 16.92 10.48 2.01
C LEU A 12 17.13 10.81 3.50
N PRO A 13 18.02 10.14 4.24
CA PRO A 13 18.31 10.51 5.62
C PRO A 13 18.73 11.97 5.80
N ALA A 14 19.64 12.47 4.96
CA ALA A 14 20.09 13.87 5.05
C ALA A 14 18.96 14.87 4.76
N ARG A 15 17.97 14.50 3.95
CA ARG A 15 16.78 15.34 3.67
C ARG A 15 15.71 15.27 4.75
N HIS A 16 15.50 14.09 5.34
CA HIS A 16 14.47 13.89 6.36
C HIS A 16 14.94 14.36 7.74
N GLY A 17 16.25 14.43 7.98
CA GLY A 17 16.81 14.77 9.29
C GLY A 17 16.79 13.61 10.28
N ASP A 18 16.44 12.41 9.83
CA ASP A 18 16.45 11.17 10.59
C ASP A 18 16.69 9.96 9.65
N THR A 19 16.80 8.77 10.24
CA THR A 19 16.95 7.51 9.49
C THR A 19 15.65 6.70 9.45
N THR A 20 14.54 7.27 9.91
CA THR A 20 13.25 6.59 9.90
C THR A 20 12.65 6.66 8.50
N VAL A 21 12.03 5.56 8.09
CA VAL A 21 11.37 5.44 6.80
C VAL A 21 9.94 5.02 7.07
N ASP A 22 9.04 6.00 7.04
CA ASP A 22 7.60 5.74 7.07
C ASP A 22 7.16 5.33 5.68
N LEU A 23 6.83 4.04 5.55
CA LEU A 23 6.31 3.51 4.31
C LEU A 23 4.79 3.58 4.32
N PRO A 24 4.16 4.09 3.24
CA PRO A 24 2.71 4.09 3.15
C PRO A 24 2.21 2.64 3.14
N LEU A 25 1.26 2.35 4.03
CA LEU A 25 0.58 1.06 4.05
C LEU A 25 -0.38 0.99 2.88
N SER A 26 -0.21 0.00 2.00
CA SER A 26 -1.19 -0.22 0.94
C SER A 26 -2.45 -0.86 1.49
N ALA A 27 -3.59 -0.26 1.19
CA ALA A 27 -4.92 -0.81 1.47
C ALA A 27 -5.76 -0.82 0.20
N THR A 28 -6.67 -1.78 0.10
CA THR A 28 -7.69 -1.83 -0.96
C THR A 28 -9.05 -2.05 -0.31
N ASP A 29 -9.90 -1.04 -0.39
CA ASP A 29 -11.24 -1.07 0.16
C ASP A 29 -12.27 -1.10 -0.97
N GLY A 30 -13.27 -1.99 -0.85
CA GLY A 30 -14.47 -1.97 -1.66
C GLY A 30 -15.59 -1.27 -0.89
N VAL A 31 -16.15 -0.22 -1.48
CA VAL A 31 -17.22 0.59 -0.89
C VAL A 31 -18.48 0.47 -1.73
N ASP A 32 -19.61 0.16 -1.10
CA ASP A 32 -20.91 0.07 -1.77
C ASP A 32 -21.51 1.47 -2.07
N THR A 33 -22.66 1.51 -2.74
CA THR A 33 -23.35 2.76 -3.10
C THR A 33 -23.90 3.54 -1.90
N ASN A 34 -24.03 2.90 -0.74
CA ASN A 34 -24.44 3.54 0.51
C ASN A 34 -23.23 4.09 1.30
N GLY A 35 -22.00 3.91 0.80
CA GLY A 35 -20.78 4.33 1.47
C GLY A 35 -20.27 3.32 2.51
N THR A 36 -20.76 2.08 2.50
CA THR A 36 -20.34 1.04 3.44
C THR A 36 -19.14 0.27 2.89
N ILE A 37 -18.11 0.08 3.71
CA ILE A 37 -16.98 -0.79 3.36
C ILE A 37 -17.47 -2.24 3.43
N VAL A 38 -17.53 -2.89 2.28
CA VAL A 38 -17.99 -4.27 2.10
C VAL A 38 -16.83 -5.23 1.77
N HIS A 39 -15.65 -4.68 1.51
CA HIS A 39 -14.40 -5.43 1.40
C HIS A 39 -13.23 -4.58 1.88
N ARG A 40 -12.25 -5.19 2.55
CA ARG A 40 -11.01 -4.54 2.97
C ARG A 40 -9.87 -5.53 2.89
N PHE A 41 -8.79 -5.11 2.24
CA PHE A 41 -7.48 -5.75 2.27
C PHE A 41 -6.45 -4.76 2.78
N VAL A 42 -5.70 -5.15 3.81
CA VAL A 42 -4.57 -4.40 4.36
C VAL A 42 -3.58 -5.40 4.95
N ASP A 43 -2.29 -5.21 4.70
CA ASP A 43 -1.22 -6.05 5.23
C ASP A 43 -0.09 -5.15 5.76
N VAL A 44 0.46 -5.50 6.92
CA VAL A 44 1.60 -4.81 7.53
C VAL A 44 2.87 -4.90 6.68
N ASP A 45 3.00 -5.96 5.89
CA ASP A 45 3.98 -6.05 4.83
C ASP A 45 3.51 -5.20 3.64
N TYR A 46 4.03 -3.97 3.56
CA TYR A 46 3.75 -2.98 2.51
C TYR A 46 4.08 -3.46 1.08
N THR A 47 4.76 -4.61 0.93
CA THR A 47 5.03 -5.21 -0.38
C THR A 47 3.87 -6.08 -0.87
N GLN A 48 2.96 -6.49 0.02
CA GLN A 48 1.76 -7.24 -0.33
C GLN A 48 0.66 -6.33 -0.84
N ARG A 49 -0.01 -6.74 -1.90
CA ARG A 49 -1.15 -6.05 -2.50
C ARG A 49 -2.25 -7.05 -2.79
N LEU A 50 -3.50 -6.60 -2.73
CA LEU A 50 -4.62 -7.39 -3.20
C LEU A 50 -4.43 -7.68 -4.69
N ALA A 51 -4.57 -8.93 -5.09
CA ALA A 51 -4.57 -9.31 -6.49
C ALA A 51 -5.77 -8.66 -7.21
N PRO A 52 -5.61 -8.10 -8.42
CA PRO A 52 -6.70 -7.47 -9.16
C PRO A 52 -7.91 -8.39 -9.35
N GLU A 53 -7.68 -9.69 -9.55
CA GLU A 53 -8.73 -10.69 -9.73
C GLU A 53 -9.60 -10.85 -8.49
N ALA A 54 -9.03 -10.68 -7.30
CA ALA A 54 -9.75 -10.78 -6.03
C ALA A 54 -10.76 -9.65 -5.86
N ILE A 55 -10.38 -8.39 -6.14
CA ILE A 55 -11.32 -7.27 -6.06
C ILE A 55 -12.38 -7.31 -7.17
N LEU A 56 -12.00 -7.77 -8.37
CA LEU A 56 -12.98 -7.96 -9.45
C LEU A 56 -14.03 -9.03 -9.12
N ALA A 57 -13.65 -10.09 -8.41
CA ALA A 57 -14.60 -11.11 -7.96
C ALA A 57 -15.60 -10.55 -6.95
N VAL A 58 -15.13 -9.71 -6.01
CA VAL A 58 -15.99 -9.00 -5.06
C VAL A 58 -16.99 -8.11 -5.80
N LEU A 59 -16.52 -7.28 -6.73
CA LEU A 59 -17.35 -6.32 -7.48
C LEU A 59 -18.42 -7.01 -8.34
N LYS A 60 -18.10 -8.16 -8.96
CA LYS A 60 -19.08 -8.94 -9.74
C LYS A 60 -20.21 -9.52 -8.90
N GLY A 61 -19.99 -9.69 -7.60
CA GLY A 61 -21.02 -10.16 -6.67
C GLY A 61 -22.00 -9.06 -6.23
N TRP A 62 -21.80 -7.80 -6.63
CA TRP A 62 -22.61 -6.65 -6.20
C TRP A 62 -23.74 -6.29 -7.17
N GLN A 63 -24.19 -7.26 -7.97
CA GLN A 63 -25.19 -7.04 -9.02
C GLN A 63 -26.62 -7.20 -8.52
#